data_AF-A6N0Y3-F1
#
_entry.id   AF-A6N0Y3-F1
#
_cell.length_a   1.000
_cell.length_b   1.000
_cell.length_c   1.000
_cell.angle_alpha   90.00
_cell.angle_beta   90.00
_cell.angle_gamma   90.00
#
_symmetry.space_group_name_H-M   'P 1'
#
loop_
_entity.id
_entity.type
_entity.pdbx_description
1 polymer ?
#
loop_
_entity_poly.entity_id
_entity_poly.type
_entity_poly.pdbx_seq_one_letter_code
_entity_poly.pdbx_strand_id
1 'polypeptide(L)' 'SFKSVTMEAMASAFGVTVDFIDLELSRFIAAGKLPCKIDKVACVLETNRPDARNAFFQATIKQGDFLVNRIQKLSRVIDL' A
#
# COMPACT_ATOMS: atom_id res chain seq x y z
N SER A 1 -10.64 13.78 -0.98
CA SER A 1 -10.03 12.44 -1.01
C SER A 1 -9.99 11.91 0.40
N PHE A 2 -10.75 10.86 0.70
CA PHE A 2 -10.87 10.32 2.05
C PHE A 2 -9.72 9.34 2.34
N LYS A 3 -9.08 9.48 3.51
CA LYS A 3 -8.05 8.56 3.99
C LYS A 3 -8.68 7.25 4.49
N SER A 4 -9.86 7.36 5.11
CA SER A 4 -10.71 6.26 5.54
C SER A 4 -12.17 6.57 5.24
N VAL A 5 -12.95 5.55 4.88
CA VAL A 5 -14.40 5.64 4.65
C VAL A 5 -15.06 4.41 5.27
N THR A 6 -16.22 4.57 5.91
CA THR A 6 -16.99 3.43 6.41
C THR A 6 -17.68 2.70 5.26
N MET A 7 -17.72 1.37 5.33
CA MET A 7 -18.38 0.53 4.33
C MET A 7 -19.85 0.90 4.14
N GLU A 8 -20.53 1.29 5.22
CA GLU A 8 -21.93 1.73 5.24
C GLU A 8 -22.15 3.04 4.50
N ALA A 9 -21.26 4.03 4.68
CA ALA A 9 -21.36 5.30 3.97
C ALA A 9 -21.15 5.10 2.47
N MET A 10 -20.24 4.20 2.10
CA MET A 10 -20.01 3.84 0.71
C MET A 10 -21.21 3.08 0.12
N ALA A 11 -21.73 2.09 0.84
CA ALA A 11 -22.93 1.34 0.46
C ALA A 11 -24.15 2.25 0.25
N SER A 12 -24.37 3.19 1.17
CA SER A 12 -25.44 4.20 1.09
C SER A 12 -25.27 5.14 -0.11
N ALA A 13 -24.04 5.62 -0.35
CA ALA A 13 -23.75 6.51 -1.48
C ALA A 13 -23.94 5.84 -2.84
N PHE A 14 -23.64 4.53 -2.94
CA PHE A 14 -23.82 3.74 -4.16
C PHE A 14 -25.18 3.05 -4.25
N GLY A 15 -26.01 3.09 -3.20
CA GLY A 15 -27.32 2.45 -3.16
C GLY A 15 -27.26 0.92 -3.21
N VAL A 16 -26.18 0.32 -2.73
CA VAL A 16 -25.92 -1.14 -2.77
C VAL A 16 -25.75 -1.71 -1.37
N THR A 17 -25.78 -3.04 -1.25
CA THR A 17 -25.52 -3.70 0.04
C THR A 17 -24.03 -3.73 0.38
N VAL A 18 -23.72 -3.81 1.67
CA VAL A 18 -22.34 -3.92 2.17
C VAL A 18 -21.66 -5.19 1.63
N ASP A 19 -22.40 -6.31 1.52
CA ASP A 19 -21.90 -7.57 0.98
C ASP A 19 -21.49 -7.47 -0.50
N PHE A 20 -22.25 -6.69 -1.28
CA PHE A 20 -21.91 -6.44 -2.68
C PHE A 20 -20.60 -5.64 -2.80
N ILE A 21 -20.42 -4.63 -1.94
CA ILE A 21 -19.19 -3.84 -1.91
C ILE A 21 -17.99 -4.68 -1.47
N ASP A 22 -18.14 -5.56 -0.48
CA ASP A 22 -17.06 -6.46 -0.02
C ASP A 22 -16.59 -7.39 -1.17
N LEU A 23 -17.52 -7.98 -1.92
CA LEU A 23 -17.22 -8.84 -3.06
C LEU A 23 -16.48 -8.08 -4.18
N GLU A 24 -16.99 -6.91 -4.55
CA GLU A 24 -16.43 -6.19 -5.70
C GLU A 24 -15.08 -5.52 -5.37
N LEU A 25 -14.94 -4.96 -4.15
CA LEU A 25 -13.68 -4.39 -3.69
C LEU A 25 -12.61 -5.47 -3.51
N SER A 26 -12.94 -6.63 -2.96
CA SER A 26 -11.97 -7.72 -2.83
C SER A 26 -11.42 -8.14 -4.20
N ARG A 27 -12.28 -8.21 -5.23
CA ARG A 27 -11.87 -8.47 -6.62
C ARG A 27 -10.98 -7.36 -7.19
N PHE A 28 -11.30 -6.08 -6.97
CA PHE A 28 -10.50 -4.97 -7.49
C PHE A 28 -9.14 -4.81 -6.79
N ILE A 29 -9.09 -5.10 -5.49
CA ILE A 29 -7.85 -5.10 -4.70
C ILE A 29 -6.96 -6.26 -5.14
N ALA A 30 -7.52 -7.47 -5.30
CA ALA A 30 -6.80 -8.63 -5.81
C ALA A 30 -6.26 -8.41 -7.24
N ALA A 31 -7.01 -7.70 -8.07
CA ALA A 31 -6.59 -7.31 -9.41
C ALA A 31 -5.58 -6.14 -9.43
N GLY A 32 -5.23 -5.56 -8.28
CA GLY A 32 -4.28 -4.44 -8.16
C GLY A 32 -4.77 -3.13 -8.77
N LYS A 33 -6.07 -3.01 -9.11
CA LYS A 33 -6.63 -1.81 -9.75
C LYS A 33 -6.96 -0.70 -8.75
N LEU A 34 -7.11 -1.05 -7.47
CA LEU A 34 -7.49 -0.11 -6.42
C LEU A 34 -6.55 -0.26 -5.20
N PRO A 35 -5.71 0.75 -4.88
CA PRO A 35 -4.80 0.70 -3.75
C PRO A 35 -5.54 1.05 -2.45
N CYS A 36 -6.34 0.10 -1.97
CA CYS A 36 -7.09 0.22 -0.73
C CYS A 36 -7.06 -1.09 0.04
N LYS A 37 -7.31 -1.01 1.34
CA LYS A 37 -7.35 -2.15 2.25
C LYS A 37 -8.69 -2.16 2.95
N ILE A 38 -9.32 -3.33 3.00
CA ILE A 38 -10.59 -3.55 3.70
C ILE A 38 -10.27 -4.00 5.12
N ASP A 39 -10.80 -3.29 6.11
CA ASP A 39 -10.92 -3.77 7.48
C ASP A 39 -12.37 -4.18 7.74
N LYS A 40 -12.61 -5.49 7.73
CA LYS A 40 -13.94 -6.08 7.94
C LYS A 40 -14.39 -6.05 9.39
N VAL A 41 -13.46 -5.95 10.36
CA VAL A 41 -13.80 -5.90 11.80
C VAL A 41 -14.21 -4.49 12.19
N ALA A 42 -13.48 -3.49 11.69
CA ALA A 42 -13.81 -2.08 11.92
C ALA A 42 -14.90 -1.56 10.96
N CYS A 43 -15.26 -2.31 9.91
CA CYS A 43 -16.13 -1.88 8.80
C CYS A 43 -15.62 -0.61 8.09
N VAL A 44 -14.31 -0.47 7.95
CA VAL A 44 -13.65 0.70 7.35
C VAL A 44 -12.81 0.29 6.15
N LEU A 45 -12.86 1.11 5.11
CA LEU A 45 -11.96 1.10 3.96
C LEU A 45 -10.86 2.13 4.17
N GLU A 46 -9.62 1.67 4.17
CA GLU A 46 -8.45 2.54 4.22
C GLU A 46 -7.83 2.64 2.84
N THR A 47 -7.69 3.87 2.34
CA THR A 47 -7.05 4.12 1.04
C THR A 47 -5.55 4.26 1.27
N ASN A 48 -4.77 3.27 0.85
CA ASN A 48 -3.32 3.37 0.89
C ASN A 48 -2.83 4.01 -0.40
N ARG A 49 -2.88 5.35 -0.48
CA ARG A 49 -2.26 6.07 -1.59
C ARG A 49 -0.74 6.00 -1.39
N PRO A 50 0.03 5.38 -2.31
CA PRO A 50 1.47 5.50 -2.26
C PRO A 50 1.81 6.96 -2.58
N ASP A 51 2.11 7.74 -1.54
CA ASP A 51 2.59 9.10 -1.71
C ASP A 51 3.87 9.06 -2.55
N ALA A 52 3.92 9.85 -3.64
CA ALA A 52 5.08 9.91 -4.53
C ALA A 52 6.37 10.17 -3.75
N ARG A 53 6.32 11.04 -2.72
CA ARG A 53 7.45 11.33 -1.84
C ARG A 53 7.92 10.11 -1.04
N ASN A 54 7.00 9.28 -0.54
CA ASN A 54 7.36 8.06 0.19
C ASN A 54 7.96 7.01 -0.77
N ALA A 55 7.45 6.94 -2.01
CA ALA A 55 8.03 6.09 -3.04
C ALA A 55 9.47 6.50 -3.40
N PHE A 56 9.72 7.81 -3.59
CA PHE A 56 11.08 8.33 -3.82
C PHE A 56 12.00 8.06 -2.63
N PHE A 57 11.53 8.28 -1.40
CA PHE A 57 12.32 8.03 -0.20
C PHE A 57 12.73 6.56 -0.08
N GLN A 58 11.78 5.64 -0.28
CA GLN A 58 12.04 4.19 -0.26
C GLN A 58 13.01 3.74 -1.37
N ALA A 59 12.91 4.34 -2.56
CA ALA A 59 13.84 4.08 -3.66
C ALA A 59 15.27 4.51 -3.30
N THR A 60 15.43 5.72 -2.75
CA THR A 60 16.72 6.25 -2.32
C THR A 60 17.35 5.37 -1.24
N ILE A 61 16.58 4.91 -0.24
CA ILE A 61 17.09 4.01 0.80
C ILE A 61 17.60 2.70 0.19
N LYS A 62 16.83 2.08 -0.70
CA LYS A 62 17.24 0.83 -1.36
C LYS A 62 18.52 0.99 -2.17
N GLN A 63 18.67 2.11 -2.88
CA GLN A 63 19.91 2.42 -3.61
C GLN A 63 21.09 2.67 -2.68
N GLY A 64 20.85 3.31 -1.52
CA GLY A 64 21.85 3.46 -0.46
C GLY A 64 22.34 2.12 0.08
N ASP A 65 21.43 1.22 0.45
CA ASP A 65 21.76 -0.13 0.93
C ASP A 65 22.56 -0.94 -0.10
N PHE A 66 22.23 -0.80 -1.38
CA PHE A 66 22.99 -1.46 -2.45
C PHE A 66 24.43 -0.97 -2.51
N LEU A 67 24.65 0.35 -2.39
CA LEU A 67 25.98 0.93 -2.38
C LEU A 67 26.79 0.50 -1.15
N VAL A 68 26.18 0.56 0.04
CA VAL A 68 26.82 0.16 1.30
C VAL A 68 27.26 -1.31 1.22
N ASN A 69 26.41 -2.21 0.73
CA ASN A 69 26.77 -3.61 0.54
C ASN A 69 27.97 -3.81 -0.40
N ARG A 70 28.10 -2.99 -1.45
CA ARG A 70 29.25 -3.08 -2.37
C ARG A 70 30.53 -2.57 -1.71
N ILE A 71 30.46 -1.47 -0.98
CA ILE A 71 31.62 -0.91 -0.25
C ILE A 71 32.08 -1.89 0.83
N GLN A 72 31.15 -2.46 1.61
CA GLN A 72 31.47 -3.45 2.64
C GLN A 72 32.16 -4.69 2.06
N LYS A 73 31.69 -5.18 0.90
CA LYS A 73 32.34 -6.30 0.19
C LYS A 73 33.76 -5.94 -0.27
N LEU A 74 33.97 -4.72 -0.77
CA LEU A 74 35.27 -4.24 -1.22
C LEU A 74 36.25 -4.05 -0.04
N SER A 75 35.82 -3.44 1.07
CA SER A 75 36.65 -3.26 2.28
C SER A 75 37.16 -4.60 2.77
N ARG A 76 36.29 -5.62 2.83
CA ARG A 76 36.66 -6.95 3.31
C ARG A 76 37.71 -7.66 2.44
N VAL A 77 37.84 -7.28 1.17
CA VAL A 77 38.85 -7.81 0.25
C VAL A 77 40.17 -7.05 0.36
N ILE A 78 40.13 -5.77 0.76
CA ILE A 78 41.32 -4.92 0.96
C ILE A 78 41.96 -5.18 2.33
N ASP A 79 41.15 -5.50 3.34
CA ASP A 79 41.60 -5.82 4.70
C ASP A 79 42.17 -7.26 4.82
N LEU A 80 42.22 -8.02 3.71
CA LEU A 80 42.79 -9.37 3.61
C LEU A 80 44.14 -9.33 2.89
#